data_AF-A0A2E1UWG1-F1
#
_entry.id   AF-A0A2E1UWG1-F1
#
_cell.length_a   1.000
_cell.length_b   1.000
_cell.length_c   1.000
_cell.angle_alpha   90.00
_cell.angle_beta   90.00
_cell.angle_gamma   90.00
#
_symmetry.space_group_name_H-M   'P 1'
#
loop_
_entity.id
_entity.type
_entity.pdbx_description
1 polymer ?
#
loop_
_entity_poly.entity_id
_entity_poly.type
_entity_poly.pdbx_seq_one_letter_code
_entity_poly.pdbx_strand_id
1 'polypeptide(L)'
;MAAIITNKFRINNAEQFSESFSETASETYYLFIGRAHSWASDADVQGNTIDEGTDASPPTPNDDITSEFYAYDDMIGAKIITSSDVSFCIPRRDWTTGTTYDMYEHNISSGNAANSGATNLFDSTYFVMNSAYAVYKVIENDGATASTIEPTSTSNSIFETSDGYRWKYMYSLTSAETLNFMSTDFIHVSTDSTVSAAAVDG
;
A
#
# COMPACT_ATOMS: atom_id res chain seq x y z
N MET A 1 22.08 20.93 -9.16
CA MET A 1 21.72 20.81 -7.74
C MET A 1 20.82 19.59 -7.62
N ALA A 2 21.19 18.61 -6.79
CA ALA A 2 20.35 17.44 -6.56
C ALA A 2 19.53 17.67 -5.29
N ALA A 3 18.24 17.35 -5.34
CA ALA A 3 17.33 17.40 -4.19
C ALA A 3 16.68 16.02 -4.05
N ILE A 4 16.47 15.57 -2.81
CA ILE A 4 15.81 14.31 -2.51
C ILE A 4 14.60 14.59 -1.64
N ILE A 5 13.45 14.03 -2.03
CA ILE A 5 12.28 13.97 -1.15
C ILE A 5 12.49 12.74 -0.27
N THR A 6 12.69 12.96 1.02
CA THR A 6 12.97 11.87 1.96
C THR A 6 11.72 11.02 2.15
N ASN A 7 11.93 9.73 2.47
CA ASN A 7 10.80 8.86 2.77
C ASN A 7 10.03 9.31 4.02
N LYS A 8 10.70 9.93 5.00
CA LYS A 8 10.06 10.53 6.18
C LYS A 8 9.04 11.59 5.80
N PHE A 9 9.34 12.43 4.80
CA PHE A 9 8.39 13.43 4.32
C PHE A 9 7.16 12.78 3.65
N ARG A 10 7.35 11.69 2.90
CA ARG A 10 6.26 10.93 2.28
C ARG A 10 5.36 10.29 3.34
N ILE A 11 5.95 9.68 4.38
CA ILE A 11 5.23 9.10 5.52
C ILE A 11 4.45 10.18 6.27
N ASN A 12 5.09 11.31 6.60
CA ASN A 12 4.42 12.42 7.28
C ASN A 12 3.20 12.93 6.50
N ASN A 13 3.30 13.04 5.18
CA ASN A 13 2.15 13.46 4.36
C ASN A 13 1.00 12.42 4.41
N ALA A 14 1.34 11.13 4.35
CA ALA A 14 0.34 10.06 4.46
C ALA A 14 -0.30 10.00 5.85
N GLU A 15 0.47 10.22 6.91
CA GLU A 15 0.00 10.32 8.29
C GLU A 15 -0.96 11.50 8.46
N GLN A 16 -0.61 12.70 7.96
CA GLN A 16 -1.52 13.83 8.02
C GLN A 16 -2.82 13.59 7.26
N PHE A 17 -2.77 12.93 6.09
CA PHE A 17 -3.98 12.59 5.35
C PHE A 17 -4.87 11.57 6.08
N SER A 18 -4.29 10.61 6.80
CA SER A 18 -5.08 9.68 7.62
C SER A 18 -5.68 10.38 8.85
N GLU A 19 -4.93 11.29 9.46
CA GLU A 19 -5.35 12.06 10.64
C GLU A 19 -6.56 12.96 10.35
N SER A 20 -6.65 13.54 9.13
CA SER A 20 -7.74 14.45 8.74
C SER A 20 -9.14 13.82 8.82
N PHE A 21 -9.25 12.47 8.78
CA PHE A 21 -10.52 11.75 8.95
C PHE A 21 -10.99 11.66 10.40
N SER A 22 -10.12 11.92 11.39
CA SER A 22 -10.39 11.64 12.80
C SER A 22 -10.07 12.80 13.76
N GLU A 23 -9.44 13.87 13.27
CA GLU A 23 -9.15 15.05 14.07
C GLU A 23 -10.42 15.78 14.55
N THR A 24 -10.28 16.65 15.56
CA THR A 24 -11.44 17.34 16.15
C THR A 24 -12.17 18.25 15.17
N ALA A 25 -11.46 18.82 14.20
CA ALA A 25 -12.00 19.57 13.08
C ALA A 25 -11.83 18.77 11.78
N SER A 26 -12.35 17.53 11.76
CA SER A 26 -12.14 16.59 10.67
C SER A 26 -12.65 17.09 9.32
N GLU A 27 -11.88 16.82 8.27
CA GLU A 27 -12.37 16.89 6.90
C GLU A 27 -13.32 15.71 6.63
N THR A 28 -14.45 15.98 5.97
CA THR A 28 -15.42 14.93 5.63
C THR A 28 -15.27 14.55 4.16
N TYR A 29 -14.81 13.33 3.91
CA TYR A 29 -14.61 12.82 2.56
C TYR A 29 -15.79 11.97 2.11
N TYR A 30 -16.18 12.14 0.85
CA TYR A 30 -17.20 11.34 0.19
C TYR A 30 -16.63 10.72 -1.08
N LEU A 31 -16.98 9.46 -1.34
CA LEU A 31 -16.84 8.85 -2.65
C LEU A 31 -18.20 8.85 -3.33
N PHE A 32 -18.28 9.38 -4.54
CA PHE A 32 -19.51 9.37 -5.32
C PHE A 32 -19.39 8.53 -6.59
N ILE A 33 -20.54 8.10 -7.07
CA ILE A 33 -20.72 7.49 -8.39
C ILE A 33 -21.72 8.34 -9.17
N GLY A 34 -21.55 8.42 -10.48
CA GLY A 34 -22.35 9.26 -11.34
C GLY A 34 -22.36 8.77 -12.78
N ARG A 35 -22.88 9.64 -13.66
CA ARG A 35 -22.98 9.46 -15.11
C ARG A 35 -23.77 8.22 -15.50
N ALA A 36 -25.10 8.36 -15.54
CA ALA A 36 -26.01 7.27 -15.86
C ALA A 36 -26.13 6.96 -17.37
N HIS A 37 -25.55 7.80 -18.23
CA HIS A 37 -25.62 7.67 -19.69
C HIS A 37 -24.27 7.23 -20.28
N SER A 38 -24.31 6.65 -21.48
CA SER A 38 -23.12 6.20 -22.21
C SER A 38 -22.20 7.36 -22.57
N TRP A 39 -20.91 7.06 -22.73
CA TRP A 39 -19.97 7.91 -23.46
C TRP A 39 -20.27 7.84 -24.95
N ALA A 40 -20.43 9.00 -25.59
CA ALA A 40 -20.73 9.09 -27.01
C ALA A 40 -20.15 10.36 -27.61
N SER A 41 -19.56 10.26 -28.79
CA SER A 41 -19.16 11.44 -29.56
C SER A 41 -20.41 12.18 -30.03
N ASP A 42 -20.56 13.45 -29.63
CA ASP A 42 -21.67 14.28 -30.10
C ASP A 42 -21.26 15.01 -31.39
N ALA A 43 -22.17 15.07 -32.35
CA ALA A 43 -21.98 15.80 -33.60
C ALA A 43 -23.01 16.93 -33.66
N ASP A 44 -22.52 18.17 -33.69
CA ASP A 44 -23.41 19.31 -33.85
C ASP A 44 -24.07 19.32 -35.24
N VAL A 45 -25.11 20.16 -35.39
CA VAL A 45 -25.88 20.28 -36.64
C VAL A 45 -25.04 20.86 -37.79
N GLN A 46 -23.87 21.44 -37.49
CA GLN A 46 -22.90 21.95 -38.46
C GLN A 46 -21.83 20.91 -38.85
N GLY A 47 -21.87 19.70 -38.27
CA GLY A 47 -20.95 18.61 -38.55
C GLY A 47 -19.66 18.65 -37.72
N ASN A 48 -19.55 19.50 -36.72
CA ASN A 48 -18.43 19.47 -35.78
C ASN A 48 -18.67 18.33 -34.78
N THR A 49 -17.73 17.39 -34.71
CA THR A 49 -17.79 16.27 -33.78
C THR A 49 -16.89 16.54 -32.58
N ILE A 50 -17.44 16.42 -31.37
CA ILE A 50 -16.64 16.35 -30.14
C ILE A 50 -16.53 14.86 -29.80
N ASP A 51 -15.31 14.32 -29.90
CA ASP A 51 -15.06 12.93 -29.53
C ASP A 51 -14.97 12.78 -28.01
N GLU A 52 -16.03 12.27 -27.41
CA GLU A 52 -16.09 12.00 -25.97
C GLU A 52 -15.78 10.54 -25.62
N GLY A 53 -15.13 9.81 -26.53
CA GLY A 53 -14.72 8.42 -26.30
C GLY A 53 -15.90 7.43 -26.30
N THR A 54 -15.71 6.28 -25.65
CA THR A 54 -16.68 5.19 -25.60
C THR A 54 -16.72 4.56 -24.21
N ASP A 55 -17.76 3.79 -23.89
CA ASP A 55 -17.83 3.07 -22.60
C ASP A 55 -16.65 2.11 -22.38
N ALA A 56 -16.01 1.62 -23.45
CA ALA A 56 -14.83 0.75 -23.39
C ALA A 56 -13.52 1.54 -23.21
N SER A 57 -13.53 2.83 -23.50
CA SER A 57 -12.39 3.73 -23.42
C SER A 57 -12.90 5.14 -23.16
N PRO A 58 -13.32 5.45 -21.92
CA PRO A 58 -13.76 6.77 -21.56
C PRO A 58 -12.62 7.78 -21.74
N PRO A 59 -12.92 9.05 -22.01
CA PRO A 59 -11.93 10.09 -22.19
C PRO A 59 -11.21 10.35 -20.86
N THR A 60 -9.96 10.81 -20.94
CA THR A 60 -9.22 11.27 -19.76
C THR A 60 -9.99 12.42 -19.12
N PRO A 61 -10.27 12.37 -17.81
CA PRO A 61 -10.93 13.48 -17.12
C PRO A 61 -10.13 14.78 -17.25
N ASN A 62 -10.82 15.88 -17.53
CA ASN A 62 -10.21 17.21 -17.50
C ASN A 62 -10.11 17.71 -16.06
N ASP A 63 -9.03 18.43 -15.76
CA ASP A 63 -8.82 19.13 -14.49
C ASP A 63 -9.13 20.62 -14.67
N ASP A 64 -10.42 20.93 -14.78
CA ASP A 64 -10.94 22.30 -14.88
C ASP A 64 -12.27 22.47 -14.15
N ILE A 65 -12.59 23.73 -13.82
CA ILE A 65 -13.77 24.11 -13.03
C ILE A 65 -15.08 23.69 -13.73
N THR A 66 -15.11 23.65 -15.06
CA THR A 66 -16.34 23.32 -15.81
C THR A 66 -16.63 21.84 -15.70
N SER A 67 -15.61 20.99 -15.88
CA SER A 67 -15.74 19.54 -15.73
C SER A 67 -16.10 19.11 -14.31
N GLU A 68 -15.65 19.85 -13.29
CA GLU A 68 -16.10 19.63 -11.90
C GLU A 68 -17.62 19.78 -11.77
N PHE A 69 -18.21 20.85 -12.32
CA PHE A 69 -19.67 21.04 -12.26
C PHE A 69 -20.44 19.93 -12.99
N TYR A 70 -19.95 19.45 -14.13
CA TYR A 70 -20.57 18.31 -14.82
C TYR A 70 -20.52 17.03 -13.98
N ALA A 71 -19.43 16.77 -13.26
CA ALA A 71 -19.35 15.62 -12.37
C ALA A 71 -20.35 15.71 -11.19
N TYR A 72 -20.61 16.91 -10.67
CA TYR A 72 -21.63 17.15 -9.65
C TYR A 72 -23.05 16.97 -10.19
N ASP A 73 -23.35 17.52 -11.38
CA ASP A 73 -24.66 17.39 -12.01
C ASP A 73 -24.98 15.92 -12.34
N ASP A 74 -23.97 15.14 -12.74
CA ASP A 74 -24.10 13.71 -13.07
C ASP A 74 -24.08 12.78 -11.84
N MET A 75 -23.92 13.31 -10.62
CA MET A 75 -23.80 12.49 -9.42
C MET A 75 -25.12 11.78 -9.07
N ILE A 76 -25.06 10.45 -8.92
CA ILE A 76 -26.23 9.60 -8.62
C ILE A 76 -26.28 9.28 -7.12
N GLY A 77 -25.13 9.11 -6.49
CA GLY A 77 -25.05 8.81 -5.06
C GLY A 77 -23.65 8.98 -4.52
N ALA A 78 -23.57 9.35 -3.25
CA ALA A 78 -22.33 9.52 -2.51
C ALA A 78 -22.37 8.71 -1.21
N LYS A 79 -21.23 8.14 -0.84
CA LYS A 79 -21.01 7.48 0.44
C LYS A 79 -19.92 8.21 1.20
N ILE A 80 -20.20 8.51 2.48
CA ILE A 80 -19.19 9.04 3.39
C ILE A 80 -18.11 7.97 3.63
N ILE A 81 -16.85 8.39 3.63
CA ILE A 81 -15.71 7.57 4.02
C ILE A 81 -15.40 7.88 5.47
N THR A 82 -15.53 6.88 6.34
CA THR A 82 -15.23 7.05 7.76
C THR A 82 -13.78 6.73 8.05
N SER A 83 -13.24 7.20 9.18
CA SER A 83 -11.89 6.83 9.61
C SER A 83 -11.69 5.33 9.79
N SER A 84 -12.76 4.57 10.06
CA SER A 84 -12.73 3.10 10.10
C SER A 84 -12.67 2.41 8.74
N ASP A 85 -12.86 3.14 7.64
CA ASP A 85 -12.78 2.63 6.26
C ASP A 85 -11.43 2.95 5.59
N VAL A 86 -10.47 3.51 6.34
CA VAL A 86 -9.15 3.92 5.84
C VAL A 86 -8.06 3.20 6.62
N SER A 87 -7.07 2.66 5.90
CA SER A 87 -5.89 2.04 6.50
C SER A 87 -4.67 2.21 5.60
N PHE A 88 -3.49 2.31 6.20
CA PHE A 88 -2.24 2.17 5.46
C PHE A 88 -2.07 0.73 4.98
N CYS A 89 -1.45 0.57 3.81
CA CYS A 89 -1.19 -0.72 3.20
C CYS A 89 0.23 -0.82 2.67
N ILE A 90 0.72 -2.04 2.59
CA ILE A 90 1.99 -2.43 1.97
C ILE A 90 1.73 -3.52 0.93
N PRO A 91 2.60 -3.69 -0.08
CA PRO A 91 2.46 -4.76 -1.04
C PRO A 91 2.41 -6.11 -0.33
N ARG A 92 1.45 -6.96 -0.70
CA ARG A 92 1.29 -8.29 -0.16
C ARG A 92 2.42 -9.19 -0.65
N ARG A 93 3.11 -9.84 0.28
CA ARG A 93 4.14 -10.83 -0.01
C ARG A 93 3.92 -12.05 0.86
N ASP A 94 3.38 -13.11 0.28
CA ASP A 94 3.16 -14.36 1.01
C ASP A 94 4.47 -15.16 1.08
N TRP A 95 4.76 -15.77 2.24
CA TRP A 95 5.88 -16.67 2.38
C TRP A 95 5.65 -17.93 1.52
N THR A 96 6.69 -18.40 0.83
CA THR A 96 6.66 -19.57 -0.05
C THR A 96 8.00 -20.27 0.05
N THR A 97 7.97 -21.56 0.40
CA THR A 97 9.18 -22.41 0.45
C THR A 97 9.96 -22.37 -0.87
N GLY A 98 11.29 -22.37 -0.79
CA GLY A 98 12.17 -22.30 -1.95
C GLY A 98 12.36 -20.89 -2.52
N THR A 99 11.78 -19.85 -1.90
CA THR A 99 11.98 -18.45 -2.31
C THR A 99 13.17 -17.84 -1.56
N THR A 100 14.01 -17.13 -2.29
CA THR A 100 15.05 -16.27 -1.70
C THR A 100 14.47 -14.88 -1.46
N TYR A 101 14.46 -14.47 -0.19
CA TYR A 101 14.03 -13.13 0.20
C TYR A 101 15.23 -12.21 0.41
N ASP A 102 15.03 -10.92 0.21
CA ASP A 102 16.03 -9.92 0.62
C ASP A 102 16.08 -9.84 2.15
N MET A 103 17.23 -9.51 2.71
CA MET A 103 17.31 -9.09 4.11
C MET A 103 17.10 -7.58 4.24
N TYR A 104 16.64 -7.16 5.42
CA TYR A 104 16.59 -5.74 5.75
C TYR A 104 18.02 -5.18 5.84
N GLU A 105 18.34 -4.25 4.95
CA GLU A 105 19.57 -3.46 5.01
C GLU A 105 19.26 -1.96 4.93
N HIS A 106 19.94 -1.18 5.76
CA HIS A 106 19.71 0.27 5.85
C HIS A 106 20.40 1.07 4.74
N ASN A 107 21.37 0.46 4.06
CA ASN A 107 22.23 1.09 3.06
C ASN A 107 21.92 0.65 1.62
N ILE A 108 20.74 0.04 1.38
CA ILE A 108 20.29 -0.32 0.02
C ILE A 108 20.27 0.95 -0.84
N SER A 109 21.01 0.91 -1.94
CA SER A 109 21.21 2.04 -2.85
C SER A 109 21.63 1.54 -4.23
N SER A 110 21.81 2.43 -5.20
CA SER A 110 22.35 2.06 -6.52
C SER A 110 23.76 1.45 -6.46
N GLY A 111 24.53 1.72 -5.40
CA GLY A 111 25.85 1.14 -5.18
C GLY A 111 25.86 -0.10 -4.29
N ASN A 112 24.73 -0.43 -3.64
CA ASN A 112 24.52 -1.61 -2.81
C ASN A 112 23.09 -2.11 -3.03
N ALA A 113 22.86 -2.84 -4.11
CA ALA A 113 21.55 -3.39 -4.42
C ALA A 113 21.24 -4.59 -3.50
N ALA A 114 19.97 -4.78 -3.19
CA ALA A 114 19.50 -6.00 -2.54
C ALA A 114 19.72 -7.22 -3.46
N ASN A 115 19.57 -8.44 -2.93
CA ASN A 115 19.73 -9.66 -3.72
C ASN A 115 18.72 -9.74 -4.89
N SER A 116 17.51 -9.20 -4.71
CA SER A 116 16.51 -9.03 -5.77
C SER A 116 16.88 -8.02 -6.87
N GLY A 117 17.96 -7.26 -6.69
CA GLY A 117 18.35 -6.15 -7.56
C GLY A 117 17.70 -4.81 -7.19
N ALA A 118 16.87 -4.75 -6.15
CA ALA A 118 16.28 -3.50 -5.68
C ALA A 118 17.36 -2.51 -5.24
N THR A 119 17.25 -1.26 -5.71
CA THR A 119 18.19 -0.16 -5.38
C THR A 119 17.64 0.80 -4.33
N ASN A 120 16.50 0.46 -3.73
CA ASN A 120 15.96 1.07 -2.53
C ASN A 120 15.27 0.01 -1.66
N LEU A 121 15.19 0.26 -0.36
CA LEU A 121 14.63 -0.68 0.60
C LEU A 121 13.13 -0.98 0.36
N PHE A 122 12.35 -0.02 -0.12
CA PHE A 122 10.89 -0.19 -0.23
C PHE A 122 10.47 -1.05 -1.43
N ASP A 123 11.36 -1.19 -2.42
CA ASP A 123 11.21 -2.12 -3.53
C ASP A 123 11.78 -3.52 -3.23
N SER A 124 12.53 -3.69 -2.13
CA SER A 124 13.12 -4.99 -1.76
C SER A 124 12.09 -5.91 -1.07
N THR A 125 12.39 -7.21 -1.01
CA THR A 125 11.47 -8.26 -0.53
C THR A 125 11.72 -8.68 0.92
N TYR A 126 12.10 -7.72 1.77
CA TYR A 126 12.55 -7.93 3.14
C TYR A 126 11.48 -8.28 4.18
N PHE A 127 10.24 -8.48 3.75
CA PHE A 127 9.13 -8.86 4.62
C PHE A 127 8.20 -9.84 3.92
N VAL A 128 7.54 -10.67 4.72
CA VAL A 128 6.59 -11.69 4.25
C VAL A 128 5.46 -11.86 5.25
N MET A 129 4.30 -12.32 4.78
CA MET A 129 3.19 -12.82 5.57
C MET A 129 3.18 -14.35 5.54
N ASN A 130 3.06 -14.97 6.70
CA ASN A 130 2.95 -16.43 6.80
C ASN A 130 1.49 -16.90 6.61
N SER A 131 1.30 -18.22 6.60
CA SER A 131 0.00 -18.91 6.50
C SER A 131 -0.98 -18.60 7.63
N ALA A 132 -0.50 -18.09 8.75
CA ALA A 132 -1.30 -17.66 9.91
C ALA A 132 -1.57 -16.15 9.94
N TYR A 133 -1.35 -15.44 8.82
CA TYR A 133 -1.51 -13.98 8.70
C TYR A 133 -0.62 -13.17 9.65
N ALA A 134 0.52 -13.71 10.04
CA ALA A 134 1.56 -12.98 10.77
C ALA A 134 2.61 -12.44 9.81
N VAL A 135 2.97 -11.17 9.99
CA VAL A 135 3.96 -10.45 9.17
C VAL A 135 5.32 -10.48 9.86
N TYR A 136 6.33 -10.86 9.09
CA TYR A 136 7.71 -11.00 9.54
C TYR A 136 8.64 -10.16 8.68
N LYS A 137 9.66 -9.60 9.33
CA LYS A 137 10.80 -8.98 8.68
C LYS A 137 11.95 -9.98 8.61
N VAL A 138 12.58 -10.05 7.44
CA VAL A 138 13.83 -10.78 7.22
C VAL A 138 14.97 -9.94 7.77
N ILE A 139 15.66 -10.43 8.81
CA ILE A 139 16.83 -9.76 9.41
C ILE A 139 18.12 -10.27 8.80
N GLU A 140 18.18 -11.56 8.47
CA GLU A 140 19.27 -12.16 7.72
C GLU A 140 18.71 -13.32 6.89
N ASN A 141 19.20 -13.48 5.66
CA ASN A 141 18.66 -14.37 4.65
C ASN A 141 19.61 -15.54 4.29
N ASP A 142 20.36 -16.03 5.27
CA ASP A 142 21.37 -17.09 5.18
C ASP A 142 22.32 -16.90 3.98
N GLY A 143 22.87 -15.69 3.84
CA GLY A 143 23.75 -15.38 2.70
C GLY A 143 23.08 -15.49 1.33
N ALA A 144 21.80 -15.10 1.24
CA ALA A 144 20.97 -15.15 0.03
C ALA A 144 20.63 -16.56 -0.49
N THR A 145 20.45 -17.54 0.40
CA THR A 145 19.92 -18.86 0.05
C THR A 145 18.39 -18.86 0.01
N ALA A 146 17.76 -19.98 -0.36
CA ALA A 146 16.30 -20.09 -0.38
C ALA A 146 15.75 -20.46 1.00
N SER A 147 14.75 -19.72 1.49
CA SER A 147 14.06 -20.08 2.73
C SER A 147 13.24 -21.36 2.52
N THR A 148 13.32 -22.29 3.46
CA THR A 148 12.60 -23.57 3.43
C THR A 148 11.71 -23.79 4.65
N ILE A 149 11.89 -23.00 5.70
CA ILE A 149 11.12 -23.08 6.94
C ILE A 149 10.31 -21.79 7.14
N GLU A 150 9.00 -21.95 7.26
CA GLU A 150 8.09 -20.84 7.49
C GLU A 150 8.29 -20.24 8.89
N PRO A 151 8.41 -18.90 9.04
CA PRO A 151 8.49 -18.27 10.35
C PRO A 151 7.15 -18.35 11.12
N THR A 152 7.23 -18.75 12.39
CA THR A 152 6.02 -18.99 13.23
C THR A 152 6.08 -18.39 14.63
N SER A 153 7.26 -17.97 15.12
CA SER A 153 7.39 -17.41 16.46
C SER A 153 6.88 -15.97 16.51
N THR A 154 5.91 -15.70 17.39
CA THR A 154 5.38 -14.36 17.65
C THR A 154 6.12 -13.61 18.76
N SER A 155 7.30 -14.11 19.16
CA SER A 155 8.14 -13.44 20.15
C SER A 155 8.69 -12.11 19.62
N ASN A 156 8.85 -11.14 20.52
CA ASN A 156 9.49 -9.85 20.21
C ASN A 156 11.01 -9.96 20.03
N SER A 157 11.61 -11.14 20.16
CA SER A 157 13.04 -11.35 19.88
C SER A 157 13.26 -11.81 18.44
N ILE A 158 14.44 -11.51 17.89
CA ILE A 158 14.88 -12.13 16.64
C ILE A 158 15.05 -13.64 16.92
N PHE A 159 14.55 -14.47 16.01
CA PHE A 159 14.69 -15.92 16.09
C PHE A 159 15.22 -16.47 14.77
N GLU A 160 15.91 -17.61 14.85
CA GLU A 160 16.50 -18.29 13.70
C GLU A 160 15.70 -19.55 13.40
N THR A 161 15.41 -19.78 12.12
CA THR A 161 14.82 -21.03 11.62
C THR A 161 15.94 -22.00 11.22
N SER A 162 15.64 -23.30 11.11
CA SER A 162 16.68 -24.32 10.85
C SER A 162 17.32 -24.24 9.46
N ASP A 163 16.81 -23.37 8.58
CA ASP A 163 17.37 -23.00 7.28
C ASP A 163 18.32 -21.79 7.35
N GLY A 164 18.68 -21.32 8.54
CA GLY A 164 19.65 -20.22 8.75
C GLY A 164 19.03 -18.83 8.69
N TYR A 165 17.78 -18.69 8.22
CA TYR A 165 17.12 -17.39 8.18
C TYR A 165 16.86 -16.84 9.58
N ARG A 166 17.08 -15.54 9.76
CA ARG A 166 16.69 -14.82 10.98
C ARG A 166 15.51 -13.91 10.73
N TRP A 167 14.48 -14.08 11.53
CA TRP A 167 13.20 -13.40 11.40
C TRP A 167 12.91 -12.53 12.63
N LYS A 168 12.18 -11.45 12.40
CA LYS A 168 11.59 -10.62 13.45
C LYS A 168 10.09 -10.54 13.22
N TYR A 169 9.30 -10.96 14.21
CA TYR A 169 7.87 -10.76 14.22
C TYR A 169 7.54 -9.27 14.28
N MET A 170 6.56 -8.83 13.46
CA MET A 170 6.12 -7.44 13.37
C MET A 170 4.71 -7.26 13.93
N TYR A 171 3.73 -7.97 13.37
CA TYR A 171 2.33 -7.94 13.78
C TYR A 171 1.56 -9.09 13.14
N SER A 172 0.33 -9.34 13.60
CA SER A 172 -0.59 -10.28 12.97
C SER A 172 -1.85 -9.55 12.51
N LEU A 173 -2.37 -9.96 11.35
CA LEU A 173 -3.63 -9.46 10.83
C LEU A 173 -4.80 -10.18 11.50
N THR A 174 -5.79 -9.43 11.97
CA THR A 174 -7.05 -9.99 12.47
C THR A 174 -7.97 -10.37 11.32
N SER A 175 -8.92 -11.27 11.57
CA SER A 175 -9.92 -11.66 10.56
C SER A 175 -10.79 -10.50 10.06
N ALA A 176 -11.03 -9.49 10.91
CA ALA A 176 -11.81 -8.32 10.52
C ALA A 176 -11.01 -7.43 9.56
N GLU A 177 -9.73 -7.21 9.85
CA GLU A 177 -8.90 -6.38 8.97
C GLU A 177 -8.60 -7.10 7.64
N THR A 178 -8.37 -8.42 7.64
CA THR A 178 -8.21 -9.16 6.39
C THR A 178 -9.47 -9.13 5.53
N LEU A 179 -10.66 -9.19 6.14
CA LEU A 179 -11.91 -9.07 5.40
C LEU A 179 -12.09 -7.69 4.74
N ASN A 180 -11.67 -6.62 5.42
CA ASN A 180 -11.92 -5.25 4.98
C ASN A 180 -10.82 -4.66 4.09
N PHE A 181 -9.56 -5.04 4.31
CA PHE A 181 -8.40 -4.30 3.76
C PHE A 181 -7.38 -5.17 3.02
N MET A 182 -7.53 -6.49 3.01
CA MET A 182 -6.63 -7.37 2.26
C MET A 182 -7.12 -7.53 0.82
N SER A 183 -6.20 -7.37 -0.12
CA SER A 183 -6.44 -7.64 -1.54
C SER A 183 -5.45 -8.69 -2.07
N THR A 184 -5.51 -8.93 -3.38
CA THR A 184 -4.51 -9.75 -4.08
C THR A 184 -3.11 -9.13 -3.99
N ASP A 185 -3.04 -7.80 -4.00
CA ASP A 185 -1.79 -7.07 -4.17
C ASP A 185 -1.32 -6.35 -2.90
N PHE A 186 -2.21 -6.14 -1.92
CA PHE A 186 -1.91 -5.36 -0.72
C PHE A 186 -2.44 -6.01 0.57
N ILE A 187 -1.70 -5.80 1.67
CA ILE A 187 -2.13 -6.07 3.04
C ILE A 187 -2.08 -4.77 3.84
N HIS A 188 -2.94 -4.62 4.83
CA HIS A 188 -2.91 -3.46 5.72
C HIS A 188 -1.73 -3.54 6.70
N VAL A 189 -1.43 -2.39 7.30
CA VAL A 189 -0.44 -2.25 8.36
C VAL A 189 -1.18 -2.13 9.69
N SER A 190 -0.87 -3.02 10.63
CA SER A 190 -1.35 -2.94 12.01
C SER A 190 -0.18 -2.66 12.96
N THR A 191 -0.46 -1.97 14.06
CA THR A 191 0.52 -1.74 15.11
C THR A 191 0.34 -2.77 16.22
N ASP A 192 1.30 -3.69 16.36
CA ASP A 192 1.42 -4.46 17.60
C ASP A 192 2.05 -3.59 18.69
N SER A 193 1.28 -3.29 19.72
CA SER A 193 1.71 -2.41 20.82
C SER A 193 2.95 -2.90 21.56
N THR A 194 3.17 -4.22 21.64
CA THR A 194 4.33 -4.80 22.32
C THR A 194 5.59 -4.71 21.48
N VAL A 195 5.46 -4.91 20.16
CA VAL A 195 6.55 -4.75 19.20
C VAL A 195 6.92 -3.29 19.07
N SER A 196 5.93 -2.40 18.96
CA SER A 196 6.13 -0.95 18.86
C SER A 196 6.80 -0.39 20.12
N ALA A 197 6.37 -0.78 21.33
CA ALA A 197 6.99 -0.34 22.57
C ALA A 197 8.44 -0.86 22.76
N ALA A 198 8.77 -1.98 22.14
CA ALA A 198 10.12 -2.55 22.17
C ALA A 198 11.02 -2.04 21.02
N ALA A 199 10.49 -1.22 20.12
CA ALA A 199 11.27 -0.62 19.05
C ALA A 199 12.21 0.44 19.62
N VAL A 200 13.46 0.42 19.17
CA VAL A 200 14.46 1.45 19.48
C VAL A 200 14.75 2.18 18.19
N ASP A 201 14.79 3.50 18.25
CA ASP A 201 15.22 4.32 17.12
C ASP A 201 16.65 3.92 16.73
N GLY A 202 16.81 3.48 15.48
CA GLY A 202 18.11 3.18 14.87
C GLY A 202 18.75 4.41 14.26
#